data_AF-A0A640VV18-F1
#
_entry.id   AF-A0A640VV18-F1
#
_cell.length_a   1.000
_cell.length_b   1.000
_cell.length_c   1.000
_cell.angle_alpha   90.00
_cell.angle_beta   90.00
_cell.angle_gamma   90.00
#
_symmetry.space_group_name_H-M   'P 1'
#
loop_
_entity.id
_entity.type
_entity.pdbx_description
1 polymer ?
#
loop_
_entity_poly.entity_id
_entity_poly.type
_entity_poly.pdbx_seq_one_letter_code
_entity_poly.pdbx_strand_id
1 'polypeptide(L)' 'MADKKGQKKRFWSDEEKQSISDQARVPGISVAQVGRRYSMNANLIHKWLRDPRFAPS' A
#
# COMPACT_ATOMS: atom_id res chain seq x y z
N MET A 1 -8.23 -17.73 -14.07
CA MET A 1 -6.89 -17.99 -13.53
C MET A 1 -6.94 -17.92 -12.00
N ALA A 2 -6.52 -19.00 -11.35
CA ALA A 2 -6.01 -19.14 -9.97
C ALA A 2 -6.89 -18.77 -8.77
N ASP A 3 -7.72 -19.73 -8.37
CA ASP A 3 -7.89 -20.13 -6.98
C ASP A 3 -6.53 -20.37 -6.31
N LYS A 4 -6.28 -19.78 -5.15
CA LYS A 4 -5.23 -20.26 -4.23
C LYS A 4 -5.60 -19.95 -2.78
N LYS A 5 -6.22 -20.96 -2.18
CA LYS A 5 -6.37 -21.21 -0.75
C LYS A 5 -4.97 -21.46 -0.17
N GLY A 6 -4.63 -20.75 0.89
CA GLY A 6 -3.34 -20.79 1.56
C GLY A 6 -3.21 -19.50 2.33
N GLN A 7 -2.71 -19.54 3.55
CA GLN A 7 -2.54 -18.38 4.43
C GLN A 7 -1.63 -17.35 3.74
N LYS A 8 -2.23 -16.49 2.92
CA LYS A 8 -1.55 -15.59 2.00
C LYS A 8 -1.03 -14.44 2.83
N LYS A 9 0.28 -14.42 3.08
CA LYS A 9 0.99 -13.14 3.27
C LYS A 9 0.46 -12.22 2.17
N ARG A 10 -0.28 -11.17 2.54
CA ARG A 10 -0.87 -10.21 1.59
C ARG A 10 0.25 -9.69 0.69
N PHE A 11 0.37 -10.28 -0.49
CA PHE A 11 1.27 -9.82 -1.53
C PHE A 11 0.55 -8.67 -2.19
N TRP A 12 1.14 -7.48 -2.09
CA TRP A 12 0.67 -6.30 -2.80
C TRP A 12 1.49 -6.20 -4.08
N SER A 13 0.80 -6.08 -5.21
CA SER A 13 1.47 -5.85 -6.50
C SER A 13 2.08 -4.45 -6.51
N ASP A 14 3.12 -4.22 -7.31
CA ASP A 14 3.79 -2.91 -7.36
C ASP A 14 2.83 -1.78 -7.81
N GLU A 15 1.88 -2.10 -8.70
CA GLU A 15 0.78 -1.20 -9.08
C GLU A 15 -0.13 -0.85 -7.90
N GLU A 16 -0.50 -1.83 -7.05
CA GLU A 16 -1.31 -1.57 -5.85
C GLU A 16 -0.55 -0.71 -4.84
N LYS A 17 0.74 -1.01 -4.60
CA LYS A 17 1.58 -0.19 -3.73
C LYS A 17 1.68 1.25 -4.22
N GLN A 18 1.77 1.44 -5.54
CA GLN A 18 1.84 2.77 -6.14
C GLN A 18 0.51 3.52 -5.97
N SER A 19 -0.63 2.88 -6.25
CA SER A 19 -1.95 3.48 -6.01
C SER A 19 -2.20 3.82 -4.54
N ILE A 20 -1.77 2.97 -3.62
CA ILE A 20 -1.84 3.21 -2.18
C ILE A 20 -0.94 4.38 -1.77
N SER A 21 0.29 4.42 -2.30
CA SER A 21 1.28 5.46 -2.00
C SER A 21 0.80 6.82 -2.51
N ASP A 22 0.17 6.87 -3.68
CA ASP A 22 -0.45 8.07 -4.23
C ASP A 22 -1.60 8.58 -3.34
N GLN A 23 -2.53 7.70 -2.95
CA GLN A 23 -3.62 8.05 -2.02
C GLN A 23 -3.11 8.51 -0.66
N ALA A 24 -2.02 7.93 -0.16
CA ALA A 24 -1.38 8.31 1.09
C ALA A 24 -0.60 9.63 1.01
N ARG A 25 -0.33 10.13 -0.20
CA ARG A 25 0.31 11.44 -0.46
C ARG A 25 -0.69 12.57 -0.65
N VAL A 26 -1.99 12.27 -0.79
CA VAL A 26 -3.04 13.28 -0.94
C VAL A 26 -3.06 14.17 0.32
N PRO A 27 -2.93 15.51 0.16
CA PRO A 27 -2.95 16.43 1.29
C PRO A 27 -4.29 16.33 2.03
N GLY A 28 -4.23 16.01 3.32
CA GLY A 28 -5.41 15.82 4.17
C GLY A 28 -5.82 14.36 4.42
N ILE A 29 -5.22 13.39 3.72
CA ILE A 29 -5.41 11.97 4.03
C ILE A 29 -4.30 11.48 4.95
N SER A 30 -4.67 10.86 6.08
CA SER A 30 -3.70 10.19 6.95
C SER A 30 -3.36 8.81 6.41
N VAL A 31 -2.07 8.48 6.39
CA VAL A 31 -1.58 7.14 6.05
C VAL A 31 -2.24 6.05 6.90
N ALA A 32 -2.57 6.35 8.16
CA ALA A 32 -3.30 5.42 9.04
C ALA A 32 -4.73 5.13 8.54
N GLN A 33 -5.37 6.09 7.91
CA GLN A 33 -6.72 5.95 7.37
C GLN A 33 -6.71 5.13 6.08
N VAL A 34 -5.72 5.34 5.21
CA VAL A 34 -5.45 4.46 4.06
C VAL A 34 -5.17 3.04 4.53
N GLY A 35 -4.30 2.89 5.53
CA GLY A 35 -4.02 1.61 6.16
C GLY A 35 -5.29 0.87 6.60
N ARG A 36 -6.16 1.54 7.35
CA ARG A 36 -7.45 0.98 7.78
C ARG A 36 -8.37 0.61 6.60
N ARG A 37 -8.45 1.45 5.56
CA ARG A 37 -9.29 1.20 4.36
C ARG A 37 -8.94 -0.11 3.68
N TYR A 38 -7.66 -0.43 3.63
CA TYR A 38 -7.14 -1.66 3.03
C TYR A 38 -6.89 -2.77 4.08
N SER A 39 -7.25 -2.54 5.35
CA SER A 39 -6.93 -3.39 6.50
C SER A 39 -5.44 -3.74 6.60
N MET A 40 -4.56 -2.82 6.20
CA MET A 40 -3.10 -2.95 6.27
C MET A 40 -2.51 -2.08 7.37
N ASN A 41 -1.27 -2.40 7.76
CA ASN A 41 -0.54 -1.59 8.71
C ASN A 41 0.04 -0.34 8.02
N ALA A 42 -0.20 0.83 8.60
CA ALA A 42 0.34 2.12 8.12
C ALA A 42 1.88 2.13 8.01
N ASN A 43 2.57 1.34 8.85
CA ASN A 43 4.02 1.17 8.79
C ASN A 43 4.49 0.61 7.45
N LEU A 44 3.67 -0.20 6.78
CA LEU A 44 3.98 -0.76 5.47
C LEU A 44 3.96 0.34 4.40
N ILE A 45 2.97 1.23 4.48
CA ILE A 45 2.86 2.38 3.58
C ILE A 45 4.00 3.37 3.83
N HIS A 46 4.43 3.61 5.07
CA HIS A 46 5.63 4.42 5.35
C HIS A 46 6.90 3.82 4.74
N LYS A 47 7.03 2.49 4.71
CA LYS A 47 8.16 1.82 4.05
C LYS A 47 8.12 2.03 2.53
N TRP A 48 6.95 1.92 1.91
CA TRP A 48 6.78 2.20 0.47
C TRP A 48 6.99 3.68 0.14
N LEU A 49 6.48 4.56 1.02
CA LEU A 49 6.77 5.99 1.18
C LEU A 49 8.22 6.38 0.86
N ARG A 50 9.12 5.61 1.47
CA ARG A 50 10.55 5.85 1.50
C ARG A 50 11.29 5.20 0.33
N ASP A 51 10.66 4.24 -0.33
CA ASP A 51 11.27 3.53 -1.44
C ASP A 51 11.07 4.34 -2.73
N PRO A 52 12.16 4.77 -3.40
CA PRO A 52 12.06 5.62 -4.58
C PRO A 52 11.37 4.94 -5.78
N ARG A 53 11.18 3.62 -5.75
CA ARG A 53 10.42 2.90 -6.79
C ARG A 53 8.92 3.18 -6.74
N PHE A 54 8.41 3.59 -5.57
CA PHE A 54 7.00 3.92 -5.37
C PHE A 54 6.77 5.41 -5.13
N ALA A 55 7.84 6.21 -5.06
CA ALA A 55 7.74 7.66 -5.15
C ALA A 55 7.45 8.03 -6.62
N PRO A 56 6.52 8.96 -6.90
CA PRO A 56 6.38 9.51 -8.24
C PRO A 56 7.65 10.29 -8.58
N SER A 57 8.26 9.96 -9.73
CA SER A 57 9.35 10.71 -10.35
C SER A 57 8.97 12.15 -10.63
#